data_AF-A0A961XLZ5-F1
#
_entry.id   AF-A0A961XLZ5-F1
#
_cell.length_a   1.000
_cell.length_b   1.000
_cell.length_c   1.000
_cell.angle_alpha   90.00
_cell.angle_beta   90.00
_cell.angle_gamma   90.00
#
_symmetry.space_group_name_H-M   'P 1'
#
loop_
_entity.id
_entity.type
_entity.pdbx_description
1 polymer ?
#
loop_
_entity_poly.entity_id
_entity_poly.type
_entity_poly.pdbx_seq_one_letter_code
_entity_poly.pdbx_strand_id
1 'polypeptide(L)' 'MAKSVMIVEDNELNMKLFNDLLEANGYRTIKTRNGLEALDLAREHR' A
#
# COMPACT_ATOMS: atom_id res chain seq x y z
N MET A 1 -14.79 -9.85 2.72
CA MET A 1 -14.30 -8.47 2.50
C MET A 1 -12.88 -8.56 1.97
N ALA A 2 -12.52 -7.78 0.94
CA ALA A 2 -11.14 -7.72 0.47
C ALA A 2 -10.23 -7.16 1.57
N LYS A 3 -9.15 -7.89 1.89
CA LYS A 3 -8.13 -7.44 2.84
C LYS A 3 -7.40 -6.23 2.26
N SER A 4 -7.02 -5.29 3.12
CA SER A 4 -6.22 -4.13 2.75
C SER A 4 -4.74 -4.40 3.00
N VAL A 5 -3.87 -3.98 2.08
CA VAL A 5 -2.41 -4.10 2.15
C VAL A 5 -1.81 -2.71 1.99
N MET A 6 -0.90 -2.33 2.89
CA MET A 6 -0.17 -1.05 2.80
C MET A 6 1.16 -1.26 2.09
N ILE A 7 1.44 -0.44 1.08
CA ILE A 7 2.68 -0.42 0.33
C ILE A 7 3.44 0.85 0.73
N VAL A 8 4.67 0.67 1.21
CA VAL A 8 5.59 1.75 1.58
C VAL A 8 6.81 1.63 0.68
N GLU A 9 6.89 2.48 -0.34
CA GLU A 9 7.89 2.35 -1.41
C GLU A 9 8.18 3.72 -2.01
N ASP A 10 9.46 4.12 -2.05
CA ASP A 10 9.89 5.44 -2.52
C ASP A 10 10.10 5.46 -4.05
N ASN A 11 10.29 4.29 -4.66
CA ASN A 11 10.43 4.12 -6.09
C ASN A 11 9.07 3.96 -6.78
N GLU A 12 8.74 4.89 -7.68
CA GLU A 12 7.44 4.92 -8.36
C GLU A 12 7.16 3.69 -9.23
N LEU A 13 8.19 3.10 -9.85
CA LEU A 13 8.03 1.91 -10.69
C LEU A 13 7.69 0.69 -9.84
N ASN A 14 8.37 0.51 -8.71
CA ASN A 14 8.07 -0.55 -7.77
C ASN A 14 6.68 -0.38 -7.17
N MET A 15 6.31 0.85 -6.78
CA MET A 15 4.98 1.16 -6.24
C MET A 15 3.87 0.75 -7.22
N LYS A 16 4.03 1.07 -8.50
CA LYS A 16 3.08 0.68 -9.54
C LYS A 16 3.02 -0.85 -9.69
N LEU A 17 4.17 -1.51 -9.77
CA LEU A 17 4.25 -2.97 -9.90
C LEU A 17 3.52 -3.68 -8.75
N PHE A 18 3.78 -3.30 -7.50
CA PHE A 18 3.14 -3.92 -6.34
C PHE A 18 1.64 -3.62 -6.28
N ASN A 19 1.24 -2.39 -6.62
CA ASN A 19 -0.18 -2.03 -6.68
C ASN A 19 -0.94 -2.92 -7.67
N ASP A 20 -0.42 -3.02 -8.90
CA ASP A 20 -1.06 -3.78 -9.98
C ASP A 20 -1.17 -5.27 -9.62
N LEU A 21 -0.12 -5.86 -9.02
CA LEU A 21 -0.13 -7.24 -8.55
C LEU A 21 -1.17 -7.46 -7.44
N LEU A 22 -1.23 -6.56 -6.45
CA LEU A 22 -2.14 -6.71 -5.31
C LEU A 22 -3.60 -6.51 -5.70
N GLU A 23 -3.90 -5.52 -6.54
CA GLU A 23 -5.25 -5.30 -7.09
C GLU A 23 -5.71 -6.49 -7.94
N ALA A 24 -4.84 -7.04 -8.79
CA ALA A 24 -5.14 -8.23 -9.59
C ALA A 24 -5.45 -9.46 -8.73
N ASN A 25 -4.89 -9.54 -7.51
CA ASN A 25 -5.15 -10.58 -6.53
C ASN A 25 -6.36 -10.26 -5.60
N GLY A 26 -7.09 -9.18 -5.86
CA GLY A 26 -8.30 -8.82 -5.11
C GLY A 26 -8.04 -8.14 -3.76
N TYR A 27 -6.83 -7.63 -3.54
CA TYR A 27 -6.53 -6.81 -2.37
C TYR A 27 -6.85 -5.34 -2.63
N ARG A 28 -7.20 -4.62 -1.56
CA ARG A 28 -7.19 -3.15 -1.56
C ARG A 28 -5.81 -2.67 -1.17
N THR A 29 -5.31 -1.62 -1.79
CA THR A 29 -3.98 -1.07 -1.52
C THR A 29 -4.10 0.30 -0.85
N ILE A 30 -3.22 0.55 0.13
CA ILE A 30 -2.97 1.88 0.70
C ILE A 30 -1.51 2.20 0.40
N LYS A 31 -1.21 3.37 -0.12
CA LYS A 31 0.12 3.69 -0.66
C LYS A 31 0.71 4.89 0.05
N THR A 32 1.98 4.81 0.40
CA THR A 32 2.79 5.95 0.82
C THR A 32 4.23 5.78 0.34
N ARG A 33 4.93 6.89 0.14
CA ARG A 33 6.35 6.91 -0.21
C ARG A 33 7.26 7.14 1.01
N ASN A 34 6.67 7.29 2.19
CA ASN A 34 7.37 7.69 3.40
C ASN A 34 7.04 6.74 4.55
N GLY A 35 8.08 6.15 5.15
CA GLY A 35 7.94 5.22 6.27
C GLY A 35 7.35 5.85 7.54
N LEU A 36 7.54 7.17 7.74
CA LEU A 36 6.95 7.86 8.88
C LEU A 36 5.44 8.01 8.72
N GLU A 37 4.98 8.42 7.52
CA GLU A 37 3.55 8.50 7.20
C GLU A 37 2.86 7.15 7.27
N ALA A 38 3.57 6.06 6.94
CA ALA A 38 3.04 4.71 7.01
C ALA A 38 2.57 4.33 8.43
N LEU A 39 3.26 4.79 9.48
CA LEU A 39 2.87 4.50 10.86
C LEU A 39 1.55 5.17 11.23
N ASP A 40 1.35 6.41 10.78
CA ASP A 40 0.11 7.15 11.06
C ASP A 40 -1.05 6.60 10.24
N LEU A 41 -0.82 6.30 8.95
CA LEU A 41 -1.80 5.62 8.10
C LEU A 41 -2.20 4.24 8.65
N ALA A 42 -1.24 3.47 9.19
CA ALA A 42 -1.52 2.15 9.74
C ALA A 42 -2.37 2.23 11.02
N ARG A 43 -2.27 3.32 11.78
CA ARG A 43 -3.13 3.58 12.95
C ARG A 43 -4.54 3.98 12.52
N GLU A 44 -4.67 4.79 11.47
CA GLU A 44 -5.96 5.22 10.91
C GLU A 44 -6.76 4.06 10.31
N HIS A 45 -6.08 3.13 9.62
CA HIS A 45 -6.69 2.02 8.88
C HIS A 45 -6.73 0.68 9.65
N ARG A 46 -6.92 0.72 10.98
CA ARG A 46 -7.07 -0.50 11.82
C ARG A 46 -8.29 -1.35 11.50
#